data_AF-A0A849C2G5-F1
#
_entry.id   AF-A0A849C2G5-F1
#
_cell.length_a   1.000
_cell.length_b   1.000
_cell.length_c   1.000
_cell.angle_alpha   90.00
_cell.angle_beta   90.00
_cell.angle_gamma   90.00
#
_symmetry.space_group_name_H-M   'P 1'
#
loop_
_entity.id
_entity.type
_entity.pdbx_description
1 polymer ?
#
loop_
_entity_poly.entity_id
_entity_poly.type
_entity_poly.pdbx_seq_one_letter_code
_entity_poly.pdbx_strand_id
1 'polypeptide(L)' 'MSDLLPLSLRVEGRRVVVVGGGAVAARSVDGLLAAGAAWSSGPRASSSSAST' A
#
# COMPACT_ATOMS: atom_id res chain seq x y z
N MET A 1 18.95 -9.01 16.34
CA MET A 1 18.68 -10.03 15.30
C MET A 1 17.27 -9.73 14.81
N SER A 2 17.07 -9.44 13.53
CA SER A 2 15.73 -9.06 13.06
C SER A 2 14.87 -10.30 12.88
N ASP A 3 13.66 -10.30 13.43
CA ASP A 3 12.67 -11.41 13.33
C ASP A 3 12.02 -11.50 11.93
N LEU A 4 12.76 -11.11 10.88
CA LEU A 4 12.27 -11.01 9.50
C LEU A 4 12.84 -12.14 8.65
N LEU A 5 11.94 -12.85 7.97
CA LEU A 5 12.29 -13.75 6.89
C LEU A 5 12.27 -12.97 5.56
N PRO A 6 13.42 -12.77 4.89
CA PRO A 6 13.44 -12.07 3.61
C PRO A 6 12.84 -12.96 2.52
N LEU A 7 11.70 -12.54 1.96
CA LEU A 7 11.02 -13.25 0.89
C LEU A 7 10.83 -12.34 -0.33
N SER A 8 11.05 -12.91 -1.51
CA SER A 8 10.66 -12.31 -2.78
C SER A 8 9.27 -12.81 -3.18
N LEU A 9 8.32 -11.89 -3.37
CA LEU A 9 6.94 -12.22 -3.73
C LEU A 9 6.67 -11.95 -5.22
N ARG A 10 5.96 -12.88 -5.87
CA ARG A 10 5.44 -12.67 -7.23
C ARG A 10 4.09 -11.97 -7.15
N VAL A 11 4.09 -10.66 -7.40
CA VAL A 11 2.89 -9.80 -7.26
C VAL A 11 2.32 -9.34 -8.59
N GLU A 12 2.94 -9.66 -9.71
CA GLU A 12 2.44 -9.32 -11.04
C GLU A 12 1.00 -9.82 -11.25
N GLY A 13 0.11 -8.92 -11.65
CA GLY A 13 -1.33 -9.16 -11.83
C GLY A 13 -2.11 -9.46 -10.53
N ARG A 14 -1.45 -9.47 -9.36
CA ARG A 14 -2.11 -9.76 -8.08
C ARG A 14 -2.74 -8.51 -7.50
N ARG A 15 -3.94 -8.68 -6.94
CA ARG A 15 -4.64 -7.59 -6.25
C ARG A 15 -3.95 -7.28 -4.93
N VAL A 16 -3.70 -5.99 -4.70
CA VAL A 16 -3.07 -5.47 -3.48
C VAL A 16 -3.84 -4.26 -2.97
N VAL A 17 -3.88 -4.11 -1.65
CA VAL A 17 -4.48 -2.96 -0.97
C VAL A 17 -3.40 -2.25 -0.18
N VAL A 18 -3.31 -0.93 -0.37
CA VAL A 18 -2.48 -0.05 0.48
C VAL A 18 -3.41 0.75 1.36
N VAL A 19 -3.13 0.78 2.66
CA VAL A 19 -3.92 1.52 3.65
C VAL A 19 -3.14 2.77 4.08
N GLY A 20 -3.79 3.92 4.02
CA GLY A 20 -3.19 5.23 4.23
C GLY A 20 -3.21 6.09 2.95
N GLY A 21 -3.18 7.42 3.10
CA GLY A 21 -3.32 8.36 1.98
C GLY A 21 -2.22 9.42 1.87
N GLY A 22 -1.14 9.29 2.66
CA GLY A 22 -0.02 10.23 2.67
C GLY A 22 1.15 9.79 1.80
N ALA A 23 2.26 10.53 1.89
CA ALA A 23 3.47 10.28 1.10
C ALA A 23 4.03 8.85 1.25
N VAL A 24 3.89 8.24 2.43
CA VAL A 24 4.34 6.86 2.67
C VAL A 24 3.53 5.86 1.87
N ALA A 25 2.20 6.02 1.83
CA ALA A 25 1.32 5.16 1.05
C ALA A 25 1.59 5.31 -0.45
N ALA A 26 1.81 6.55 -0.92
CA ALA A 26 2.17 6.83 -2.31
C ALA A 26 3.44 6.06 -2.74
N ARG A 27 4.50 6.11 -1.92
CA ARG A 27 5.74 5.37 -2.20
C ARG A 27 5.53 3.85 -2.27
N SER A 28 4.67 3.29 -1.40
CA SER A 28 4.33 1.87 -1.44
C SER A 28 3.54 1.51 -2.70
N VAL A 29 2.60 2.35 -3.12
CA VAL A 29 1.85 2.16 -4.37
C VAL A 29 2.79 2.17 -5.57
N ASP A 30 3.72 3.13 -5.65
CA ASP A 30 4.68 3.21 -6.76
C ASP A 30 5.53 1.93 -6.90
N GLY A 31 6.04 1.42 -5.78
CA GLY A 31 6.81 0.16 -5.79
C GLY A 31 5.99 -1.06 -6.20
N LEU A 32 4.73 -1.14 -5.75
CA LEU A 32 3.82 -2.24 -6.10
C LEU A 32 3.41 -2.19 -7.58
N LEU A 33 3.14 -1.00 -8.12
CA LEU A 33 2.84 -0.80 -9.54
C LEU A 33 4.04 -1.15 -10.42
N ALA A 34 5.25 -0.74 -10.02
CA ALA A 34 6.48 -1.10 -10.73
C ALA A 34 6.73 -2.63 -10.76
N ALA A 35 6.27 -3.35 -9.72
CA ALA A 35 6.30 -4.82 -9.67
C ALA A 35 5.12 -5.50 -10.41
N GLY A 36 4.27 -4.73 -11.10
CA GLY A 36 3.15 -5.23 -11.90
C GLY A 36 1.89 -5.58 -11.10
N ALA A 37 1.78 -5.16 -9.84
CA ALA A 37 0.61 -5.46 -9.03
C ALA A 37 -0.65 -4.68 -9.49
N ALA A 38 -1.81 -5.31 -9.33
CA ALA A 38 -3.11 -4.67 -9.55
C ALA A 38 -3.57 -3.97 -8.26
N TRP A 39 -3.20 -2.71 -8.08
CA TRP A 39 -3.58 -1.92 -6.91
C TRP A 39 -5.06 -1.49 -6.96
N SER A 40 -5.73 -1.55 -5.81
CA SER A 40 -6.94 -0.76 -5.57
C SER A 40 -6.78 0.08 -4.30
N SER A 41 -7.31 1.30 -4.34
CA SER A 41 -7.48 2.07 -3.10
C SER A 41 -8.53 1.35 -2.25
N GLY A 42 -8.17 0.99 -1.02
CA GLY A 42 -9.14 0.54 -0.04
C GLY A 42 -10.19 1.65 0.24
N PRO A 43 -11.32 1.31 0.87
CA PRO A 43 -12.30 2.31 1.26
C PRO A 43 -11.62 3.41 2.09
N ARG A 44 -11.69 4.67 1.63
CA ARG A 44 -11.27 5.81 2.45
C ARG A 44 -12.16 5.82 3.69
N ALA A 45 -11.59 5.57 4.86
CA ALA A 45 -12.25 5.94 6.10
C ALA A 45 -12.50 7.44 6.02
N SER A 46 -13.77 7.85 6.06
CA SER A 46 -14.16 9.26 6.09
C SER A 46 -13.61 9.90 7.36
N SER A 47 -12.47 10.59 7.26
CA SER A 47 -12.01 11.46 8.34
C SER A 47 -12.91 12.70 8.35
N SER A 48 -13.85 12.74 9.29
CA SER A 48 -14.51 13.99 9.68
C SER A 48 -13.43 14.95 10.18
N SER A 49 -13.27 16.08 9.50
CA SER A 49 -12.37 17.15 9.92
C SER A 49 -12.89 17.75 11.22
N ALA A 50 -12.32 17.34 12.35
CA ALA A 50 -12.45 18.11 13.58
C ALA A 50 -11.50 19.30 13.49
N SER A 51 -12.03 20.43 13.02
CA SER A 51 -11.46 21.75 13.18
C SER A 51 -11.78 22.25 14.60
N THR A 52 -10.76 22.42 15.42
CA THR A 52 -10.76 23.26 16.64
C THR A 52 -9.34 23.79 16.82
#